data_AF-W7YF28-F1
#
_entry.id   AF-W7YF28-F1
#
_cell.length_a   1.000
_cell.length_b   1.000
_cell.length_c   1.000
_cell.angle_alpha   90.00
_cell.angle_beta   90.00
_cell.angle_gamma   90.00
#
_symmetry.space_group_name_H-M   'P 1'
#
loop_
_entity.id
_entity.type
_entity.pdbx_description
1 polymer ?
#
loop_
_entity_poly.entity_id
_entity_poly.type
_entity_poly.pdbx_seq_one_letter_code
_entity_poly.pdbx_strand_id
1 'polypeptide(L)'
;MKNLMDGHVLYERYVPKDAAHKLFEYCIEHDLHLQVYIDDKLYAREENQKLKDYSELNRTPYYIEPDFEKLIAQKTPKMLIIDDPDYLDQLGPILRELLGDQVHITKSKPQFLEIMHHEGTKGHALTFLAKEFDCDMSQTIAIGDSWNDHEMLEAAGLGVAMGNAIQALKDIADYVTLSNNDDGVKAAIEKFVLQAE
;
A
#
# COMPACT_ATOMS: atom_id res chain seq x y z
N MET A 1 -10.80 0.66 4.31
CA MET A 1 -11.00 1.41 5.56
C MET A 1 -11.96 0.66 6.46
N LYS A 2 -11.45 0.24 7.61
CA LYS A 2 -12.18 -0.49 8.65
C LYS A 2 -12.04 0.28 9.95
N ASN A 3 -13.15 0.54 10.62
CA ASN A 3 -13.13 1.10 11.96
C ASN A 3 -12.57 0.03 12.92
N LEU A 4 -11.48 0.35 13.59
CA LEU A 4 -10.80 -0.60 14.49
C LEU A 4 -11.55 -0.80 15.81
N MET A 5 -12.47 0.10 16.18
CA MET A 5 -13.23 -0.01 17.44
C MET A 5 -14.35 -1.05 17.37
N ASP A 6 -15.05 -1.12 16.25
CA ASP A 6 -16.23 -2.00 16.07
C ASP A 6 -16.08 -3.01 14.91
N GLY A 7 -15.01 -2.90 14.10
CA GLY A 7 -14.76 -3.75 12.96
C GLY A 7 -15.59 -3.42 11.71
N HIS A 8 -16.38 -2.34 11.74
CA HIS A 8 -17.22 -1.97 10.60
C HIS A 8 -16.37 -1.47 9.42
N VAL A 9 -16.63 -2.01 8.22
CA VAL A 9 -15.94 -1.61 7.00
C VAL A 9 -16.68 -0.44 6.37
N LEU A 10 -16.02 0.72 6.31
CA LEU A 10 -16.57 1.96 5.77
C LEU A 10 -16.34 2.08 4.25
N TYR A 11 -15.19 1.58 3.79
CA TYR A 11 -14.80 1.66 2.38
C TYR A 11 -13.92 0.48 2.03
N GLU A 12 -14.25 -0.22 0.97
CA GLU A 12 -13.45 -1.33 0.44
C GLU A 12 -13.41 -1.29 -1.08
N ARG A 13 -12.26 -1.71 -1.59
CA ARG A 13 -12.01 -1.95 -3.00
C ARG A 13 -11.18 -3.21 -3.13
N TYR A 14 -11.37 -3.90 -4.24
CA TYR A 14 -10.72 -5.18 -4.50
C TYR A 14 -10.02 -5.12 -5.83
N VAL A 15 -8.91 -5.84 -5.95
CA VAL A 15 -8.24 -6.01 -7.24
C VAL A 15 -9.29 -6.53 -8.25
N PRO A 16 -9.46 -5.87 -9.42
CA PRO A 16 -10.39 -6.35 -10.43
C PRO A 16 -10.10 -7.80 -10.80
N LYS A 17 -11.14 -8.63 -10.91
CA LYS A 17 -11.00 -10.07 -11.10
C LYS A 17 -10.10 -10.41 -12.31
N ASP A 18 -10.31 -9.74 -13.44
CA ASP A 18 -9.52 -9.96 -14.65
C ASP A 18 -8.04 -9.60 -14.44
N ALA A 19 -7.75 -8.54 -13.70
CA ALA A 19 -6.38 -8.15 -13.37
C ALA A 19 -5.74 -9.15 -12.38
N ALA A 20 -6.48 -9.63 -11.38
CA ALA A 20 -6.00 -10.64 -10.45
C ALA A 20 -5.65 -11.95 -11.16
N HIS A 21 -6.48 -12.41 -12.11
CA HIS A 21 -6.21 -13.58 -12.93
C HIS A 21 -4.98 -13.39 -13.83
N LYS A 22 -4.88 -12.28 -14.56
CA LYS A 22 -3.70 -11.98 -15.39
C LYS A 22 -2.41 -11.93 -14.58
N LEU A 23 -2.45 -11.28 -13.42
CA LEU A 23 -1.29 -11.20 -12.53
C LEU A 23 -0.89 -12.58 -12.01
N PHE A 24 -1.87 -13.40 -11.65
CA PHE A 24 -1.61 -14.78 -11.24
C PHE A 24 -0.95 -15.60 -12.35
N GLU A 25 -1.52 -15.60 -13.56
CA GLU A 25 -0.93 -16.31 -14.72
C GLU A 25 0.51 -15.86 -15.00
N TYR A 26 0.75 -14.54 -14.97
CA TYR A 26 2.10 -13.98 -15.11
C TYR A 26 3.05 -14.50 -14.02
N CYS A 27 2.62 -14.50 -12.76
CA CYS A 27 3.46 -15.00 -11.68
C CYS A 27 3.76 -16.50 -11.82
N ILE A 28 2.83 -17.30 -12.33
CA ILE A 28 3.07 -18.72 -12.62
C ILE A 28 4.11 -18.88 -13.74
N GLU A 29 3.93 -18.18 -14.85
CA GLU A 29 4.80 -18.27 -16.02
C GLU A 29 6.25 -17.84 -15.70
N HIS A 30 6.40 -16.85 -14.82
CA HIS A 30 7.68 -16.26 -14.45
C HIS A 30 8.26 -16.76 -13.12
N ASP A 31 7.66 -17.78 -12.50
CA ASP A 31 8.08 -18.35 -11.20
C ASP A 31 8.23 -17.30 -10.08
N LEU A 32 7.26 -16.38 -10.01
CA LEU A 32 7.24 -15.30 -9.03
C LEU A 32 6.45 -15.67 -7.78
N HIS A 33 6.97 -15.28 -6.63
CA HIS A 33 6.21 -15.34 -5.39
C HIS A 33 5.02 -14.38 -5.45
N LEU A 34 3.85 -14.87 -5.10
CA LEU A 34 2.63 -14.09 -4.99
C LEU A 34 1.89 -14.43 -3.71
N GLN A 35 1.49 -13.40 -2.98
CA GLN A 35 0.63 -13.52 -1.81
C GLN A 35 -0.58 -12.60 -1.91
N VAL A 36 -1.71 -13.03 -1.33
CA VAL A 36 -2.99 -12.31 -1.34
C VAL A 36 -3.54 -12.17 0.08
N TYR A 37 -4.43 -11.20 0.28
CA TYR A 37 -5.13 -11.00 1.56
C TYR A 37 -6.62 -11.28 1.37
N ILE A 38 -7.20 -12.16 2.18
CA ILE A 38 -8.63 -12.47 2.14
C ILE A 38 -9.12 -12.55 3.59
N ASP A 39 -10.18 -11.80 3.92
CA ASP A 39 -10.75 -11.71 5.27
C ASP A 39 -9.69 -11.51 6.37
N ASP A 40 -8.83 -10.51 6.18
CA ASP A 40 -7.71 -10.15 7.08
C ASP A 40 -6.66 -11.27 7.28
N LYS A 41 -6.63 -12.29 6.42
CA LYS A 41 -5.63 -13.37 6.44
C LYS A 41 -4.71 -13.30 5.23
N LEU A 42 -3.43 -13.55 5.47
CA LEU A 42 -2.40 -13.65 4.44
C LEU A 42 -2.36 -15.07 3.87
N TYR A 43 -2.49 -15.21 2.56
CA TYR A 43 -2.38 -16.49 1.86
C TYR A 43 -1.28 -16.47 0.80
N ALA A 44 -0.60 -17.60 0.63
CA ALA A 44 0.35 -17.84 -0.45
C ALA A 44 0.14 -19.25 -1.04
N ARG A 45 0.56 -19.46 -2.29
CA ARG A 45 0.46 -20.75 -2.98
C ARG A 45 1.30 -21.83 -2.30
N GLU A 46 2.50 -21.45 -1.89
CA GLU A 46 3.48 -22.34 -1.29
C GLU A 46 4.33 -21.60 -0.26
N GLU A 47 4.92 -22.36 0.63
CA GLU A 47 5.84 -21.81 1.62
C GLU A 47 7.23 -21.65 1.00
N ASN A 48 7.81 -20.46 1.10
CA ASN A 48 9.17 -20.16 0.67
C ASN A 48 9.82 -19.14 1.62
N GLN A 49 11.11 -18.85 1.42
CA GLN A 49 11.85 -17.94 2.32
C GLN A 49 11.28 -16.50 2.28
N LYS A 50 10.85 -16.02 1.11
CA LYS A 50 10.27 -14.69 0.94
C LYS A 50 9.03 -14.50 1.83
N LEU A 51 8.15 -15.50 1.87
CA LEU A 51 6.96 -15.50 2.73
C LEU A 51 7.32 -15.54 4.22
N LYS A 52 8.32 -16.37 4.60
CA LYS A 52 8.79 -16.47 6.00
C LYS A 52 9.36 -15.15 6.49
N ASP A 53 10.26 -14.56 5.72
CA ASP A 53 10.87 -13.27 6.03
C ASP A 53 9.81 -12.16 6.13
N TYR A 54 8.84 -12.17 5.22
CA TYR A 54 7.70 -11.24 5.25
C TYR A 54 6.88 -11.40 6.55
N SER A 55 6.53 -12.64 6.88
CA SER A 55 5.76 -12.99 8.08
C SER A 55 6.48 -12.57 9.36
N GLU A 56 7.78 -12.84 9.46
CA GLU A 56 8.60 -12.47 10.62
C GLU A 56 8.71 -10.95 10.77
N LEU A 57 9.00 -10.24 9.66
CA LEU A 57 9.12 -8.79 9.65
C LEU A 57 7.82 -8.10 10.08
N ASN A 58 6.67 -8.56 9.57
CA ASN A 58 5.36 -7.93 9.78
C ASN A 58 4.57 -8.58 10.94
N ARG A 59 5.10 -9.62 11.58
CA ARG A 59 4.44 -10.39 12.64
C ARG A 59 3.03 -10.86 12.24
N THR A 60 2.89 -11.30 10.99
CA THR A 60 1.59 -11.65 10.39
C THR A 60 1.54 -13.13 10.05
N PRO A 61 0.66 -13.94 10.68
CA PRO A 61 0.48 -15.34 10.32
C PRO A 61 0.06 -15.50 8.86
N TYR A 62 0.54 -16.56 8.22
CA TYR A 62 0.17 -16.91 6.85
C TYR A 62 -0.46 -18.30 6.76
N TYR A 63 -1.16 -18.52 5.64
CA TYR A 63 -1.80 -19.78 5.30
C TYR A 63 -1.37 -20.21 3.90
N ILE A 64 -1.11 -21.49 3.73
CA ILE A 64 -0.75 -22.07 2.43
C ILE A 64 -2.00 -22.67 1.79
N GLU A 65 -2.30 -22.25 0.56
CA GLU A 65 -3.35 -22.82 -0.27
C GLU A 65 -2.77 -23.15 -1.65
N PRO A 66 -2.44 -24.43 -1.91
CA PRO A 66 -1.87 -24.86 -3.19
C PRO A 66 -2.80 -24.61 -4.38
N ASP A 67 -4.12 -24.67 -4.17
CA ASP A 67 -5.11 -24.33 -5.20
C ASP A 67 -5.35 -22.82 -5.22
N PHE A 68 -4.31 -22.09 -5.62
CA PHE A 68 -4.29 -20.63 -5.53
C PHE A 68 -5.33 -19.97 -6.45
N GLU A 69 -5.77 -20.65 -7.52
CA GLU A 69 -6.88 -20.19 -8.36
C GLU A 69 -8.17 -19.96 -7.55
N LYS A 70 -8.45 -20.79 -6.54
CA LYS A 70 -9.58 -20.58 -5.62
C LYS A 70 -9.45 -19.27 -4.84
N LEU A 71 -8.24 -18.84 -4.53
CA LEU A 71 -8.01 -17.57 -3.82
C LEU A 71 -8.13 -16.39 -4.77
N ILE A 72 -7.61 -16.51 -6.00
CA ILE A 72 -7.74 -15.47 -7.03
C ILE A 72 -9.20 -15.24 -7.44
N ALA A 73 -10.05 -16.27 -7.35
CA ALA A 73 -11.49 -16.14 -7.57
C ALA A 73 -12.22 -15.35 -6.45
N GLN A 74 -11.58 -15.14 -5.30
CA GLN A 74 -12.15 -14.41 -4.17
C GLN A 74 -11.76 -12.93 -4.22
N LYS A 75 -12.50 -12.12 -3.45
CA LYS A 75 -12.21 -10.70 -3.31
C LYS A 75 -10.96 -10.50 -2.45
N THR A 76 -9.94 -9.89 -3.03
CA THR A 76 -8.71 -9.52 -2.32
C THR A 76 -8.45 -8.01 -2.45
N PRO A 77 -8.20 -7.29 -1.35
CA PRO A 77 -7.95 -5.85 -1.41
C PRO A 77 -6.55 -5.56 -1.96
N LYS A 78 -5.63 -6.53 -1.87
CA LYS A 78 -4.24 -6.37 -2.25
C LYS A 78 -3.61 -7.71 -2.64
N MET A 79 -2.77 -7.65 -3.67
CA MET A 79 -1.83 -8.71 -4.06
C MET A 79 -0.39 -8.17 -3.90
N LEU A 80 0.54 -9.01 -3.44
CA LEU A 80 1.93 -8.62 -3.22
C LEU A 80 2.89 -9.60 -3.88
N ILE A 81 3.83 -9.05 -4.65
CA ILE A 81 5.02 -9.76 -5.12
C ILE A 81 6.21 -9.33 -4.25
N ILE A 82 7.02 -10.30 -3.85
CA ILE A 82 8.25 -10.08 -3.08
C ILE A 82 9.41 -10.54 -3.94
N ASP A 83 10.35 -9.63 -4.20
CA ASP A 83 11.54 -9.94 -4.97
C ASP A 83 12.67 -8.93 -4.77
N ASP A 84 13.78 -9.17 -5.47
CA ASP A 84 14.88 -8.22 -5.57
C ASP A 84 14.40 -6.82 -5.99
N PRO A 85 14.85 -5.74 -5.33
CA PRO A 85 14.39 -4.38 -5.63
C PRO A 85 14.59 -3.94 -7.07
N ASP A 86 15.75 -4.25 -7.68
CA ASP A 86 16.08 -3.83 -9.04
C ASP A 86 15.23 -4.60 -10.06
N TYR A 87 14.93 -5.87 -9.77
CA TYR A 87 14.01 -6.66 -10.56
C TYR A 87 12.57 -6.10 -10.48
N LEU A 88 12.10 -5.74 -9.28
CA LEU A 88 10.76 -5.16 -9.11
C LEU A 88 10.62 -3.79 -9.79
N ASP A 89 11.69 -3.00 -9.86
CA ASP A 89 11.69 -1.71 -10.56
C ASP A 89 11.54 -1.89 -12.08
N GLN A 90 12.07 -3.00 -12.64
CA GLN A 90 11.85 -3.38 -14.04
C GLN A 90 10.47 -4.01 -14.26
N LEU A 91 9.98 -4.78 -13.28
CA LEU A 91 8.70 -5.49 -13.36
C LEU A 91 7.50 -4.54 -13.28
N GLY A 92 7.58 -3.47 -12.48
CA GLY A 92 6.48 -2.52 -12.28
C GLY A 92 5.88 -1.97 -13.57
N PRO A 93 6.67 -1.39 -14.50
CA PRO A 93 6.18 -0.93 -15.81
C PRO A 93 5.53 -2.03 -16.65
N ILE A 94 6.10 -3.24 -16.66
CA ILE A 94 5.55 -4.39 -17.41
C ILE A 94 4.17 -4.75 -16.88
N LEU A 95 4.01 -4.83 -15.55
CA LEU A 95 2.72 -5.13 -14.94
C LEU A 95 1.69 -4.01 -15.15
N ARG A 96 2.11 -2.74 -15.20
CA ARG A 96 1.19 -1.64 -15.53
C ARG A 96 0.62 -1.80 -16.94
N GLU A 97 1.45 -2.17 -17.92
CA GLU A 97 0.99 -2.43 -19.28
C GLU A 97 0.07 -3.66 -19.36
N LEU A 98 0.42 -4.73 -18.66
CA LEU A 98 -0.36 -5.99 -18.63
C LEU A 98 -1.74 -5.84 -17.98
N LEU A 99 -1.79 -5.17 -16.83
CA LEU A 99 -2.96 -5.13 -15.96
C LEU A 99 -3.89 -3.96 -16.28
N GLY A 100 -3.37 -2.91 -16.93
CA GLY A 100 -4.14 -1.73 -17.32
C GLY A 100 -4.34 -0.72 -16.18
N ASP A 101 -5.27 0.21 -16.42
CA ASP A 101 -5.54 1.39 -15.59
C ASP A 101 -6.49 1.14 -14.41
N GLN A 102 -7.12 -0.03 -14.35
CA GLN A 102 -8.02 -0.40 -13.25
C GLN A 102 -7.29 -0.83 -11.97
N VAL A 103 -5.96 -0.97 -12.03
CA VAL A 103 -5.13 -1.27 -10.86
C VAL A 103 -4.21 -0.11 -10.53
N HIS A 104 -3.86 -0.03 -9.25
CA HIS A 104 -2.76 0.78 -8.76
C HIS A 104 -1.59 -0.13 -8.38
N ILE A 105 -0.40 0.20 -8.87
CA ILE A 105 0.85 -0.56 -8.64
C ILE A 105 1.87 0.36 -7.98
N THR A 106 2.26 0.02 -6.76
CA THR A 106 3.16 0.82 -5.91
C THR A 106 4.11 -0.04 -5.08
N LYS A 107 5.07 0.58 -4.41
CA LYS A 107 6.01 -0.10 -3.51
C LYS A 107 5.84 0.42 -2.08
N SER A 108 5.66 -0.48 -1.12
CA SER A 108 5.68 -0.12 0.30
C SER A 108 7.08 -0.24 0.91
N LYS A 109 7.91 -1.12 0.35
CA LYS A 109 9.35 -1.25 0.59
C LYS A 109 10.06 -1.56 -0.73
N PRO A 110 11.40 -1.40 -0.82
CA PRO A 110 12.15 -1.71 -2.04
C PRO A 110 11.89 -3.12 -2.59
N GLN A 111 11.70 -4.11 -1.71
CA GLN A 111 11.44 -5.51 -2.10
C GLN A 111 9.95 -5.88 -2.22
N PHE A 112 9.01 -4.95 -2.06
CA PHE A 112 7.56 -5.22 -2.00
C PHE A 112 6.82 -4.45 -3.09
N LEU A 113 6.34 -5.16 -4.11
CA LEU A 113 5.50 -4.60 -5.18
C LEU A 113 4.04 -4.96 -4.93
N GLU A 114 3.23 -3.94 -4.65
CA GLU A 114 1.83 -4.05 -4.27
C GLU A 114 0.92 -3.73 -5.45
N ILE A 115 -0.08 -4.58 -5.66
CA ILE A 115 -1.13 -4.40 -6.67
C ILE A 115 -2.47 -4.33 -5.95
N MET A 116 -3.21 -3.25 -6.17
CA MET A 116 -4.51 -2.97 -5.58
C MET A 116 -5.45 -2.37 -6.62
N HIS A 117 -6.73 -2.16 -6.28
CA HIS A 117 -7.65 -1.41 -7.13
C HIS A 117 -7.13 0.02 -7.37
N HIS A 118 -7.46 0.66 -8.51
CA HIS A 118 -6.99 2.03 -8.78
C HIS A 118 -7.47 3.07 -7.73
N GLU A 119 -8.67 2.87 -7.18
CA GLU A 119 -9.18 3.66 -6.02
C GLU A 119 -8.73 3.10 -4.65
N GLY A 120 -7.92 2.05 -4.61
CA GLY A 120 -7.46 1.38 -3.40
C GLY A 120 -6.30 2.09 -2.70
N THR A 121 -6.01 3.35 -3.02
CA THR A 121 -4.83 4.08 -2.54
C THR A 121 -5.08 4.78 -1.19
N LYS A 122 -3.99 5.15 -0.49
CA LYS A 122 -4.11 5.94 0.75
C LYS A 122 -4.71 7.33 0.50
N GLY A 123 -4.49 7.92 -0.68
CA GLY A 123 -5.10 9.20 -1.06
C GLY A 123 -6.62 9.12 -1.16
N HIS A 124 -7.15 8.12 -1.87
CA HIS A 124 -8.61 7.89 -1.93
C HIS A 124 -9.20 7.60 -0.55
N ALA A 125 -8.47 6.85 0.28
CA ALA A 125 -8.88 6.57 1.65
C ALA A 125 -8.95 7.84 2.51
N LEU A 126 -7.97 8.74 2.38
CA LEU A 126 -7.97 10.04 3.05
C LEU A 126 -9.15 10.91 2.59
N THR A 127 -9.36 11.05 1.28
CA THR A 127 -10.49 11.82 0.72
C THR A 127 -11.83 11.27 1.17
N PHE A 128 -11.98 9.94 1.20
CA PHE A 128 -13.18 9.29 1.72
C PHE A 128 -13.41 9.65 3.20
N LEU A 129 -12.39 9.50 4.06
CA LEU A 129 -12.52 9.82 5.48
C LEU A 129 -12.80 11.29 5.74
N ALA A 130 -12.13 12.20 5.03
CA ALA A 130 -12.35 13.64 5.17
C ALA A 130 -13.83 13.98 4.93
N LYS A 131 -14.42 13.41 3.87
CA LYS A 131 -15.85 13.54 3.58
C LYS A 131 -16.74 12.97 4.68
N GLU A 132 -16.45 11.77 5.18
CA GLU A 132 -17.24 11.14 6.26
C GLU A 132 -17.20 11.94 7.57
N PHE A 133 -16.12 12.69 7.81
CA PHE A 133 -15.97 13.56 8.98
C PHE A 133 -16.37 15.01 8.75
N ASP A 134 -16.94 15.35 7.57
CA ASP A 134 -17.25 16.73 7.18
C ASP A 134 -16.04 17.68 7.34
N CYS A 135 -14.86 17.18 6.99
CA CYS A 135 -13.57 17.86 7.06
C CYS A 135 -13.13 18.26 5.65
N ASP A 136 -12.80 19.54 5.44
CA ASP A 136 -12.26 19.99 4.16
C ASP A 136 -10.84 19.43 3.96
N MET A 137 -10.49 19.04 2.73
CA MET A 137 -9.16 18.49 2.45
C MET A 137 -8.03 19.47 2.83
N SER A 138 -8.26 20.79 2.75
CA SER A 138 -7.30 21.81 3.21
C SER A 138 -6.98 21.76 4.70
N GLN A 139 -7.81 21.06 5.49
CA GLN A 139 -7.63 20.85 6.92
C GLN A 139 -6.96 19.51 7.25
N THR A 140 -6.49 18.77 6.24
CA THR A 140 -5.84 17.46 6.42
C THR A 140 -4.32 17.57 6.33
N ILE A 141 -3.63 16.76 7.14
CA ILE A 141 -2.17 16.58 7.08
C ILE A 141 -1.90 15.10 6.82
N ALA A 142 -1.13 14.79 5.78
CA ALA A 142 -0.63 13.44 5.51
C ALA A 142 0.88 13.38 5.77
N ILE A 143 1.33 12.34 6.46
CA ILE A 143 2.76 12.13 6.77
C ILE A 143 3.17 10.75 6.27
N GLY A 144 4.19 10.68 5.41
CA GLY A 144 4.59 9.44 4.74
C GLY A 144 6.08 9.34 4.44
N ASP A 145 6.53 8.16 4.03
CA ASP A 145 7.94 7.88 3.77
C ASP A 145 8.22 7.02 2.52
N SER A 146 7.21 6.36 1.95
CA SER A 146 7.38 5.41 0.84
C SER A 146 6.45 5.68 -0.34
N TRP A 147 6.60 4.94 -1.45
CA TRP A 147 5.81 5.15 -2.67
C TRP A 147 4.31 4.94 -2.46
N ASN A 148 3.90 4.08 -1.54
CA ASN A 148 2.47 3.89 -1.23
C ASN A 148 1.86 5.03 -0.38
N ASP A 149 2.65 6.04 -0.03
CA ASP A 149 2.20 7.28 0.61
C ASP A 149 2.01 8.43 -0.38
N HIS A 150 2.53 8.28 -1.61
CA HIS A 150 2.53 9.32 -2.63
C HIS A 150 1.15 9.98 -2.81
N GLU A 151 0.11 9.18 -3.06
CA GLU A 151 -1.23 9.71 -3.35
C GLU A 151 -1.84 10.43 -2.15
N MET A 152 -1.51 10.05 -0.91
CA MET A 152 -2.06 10.76 0.25
C MET A 152 -1.32 12.07 0.52
N LEU A 153 -0.02 12.16 0.21
CA LEU A 153 0.71 13.42 0.32
C LEU A 153 0.20 14.42 -0.72
N GLU A 154 -0.01 13.99 -1.96
CA GLU A 154 -0.57 14.87 -3.01
C GLU A 154 -2.01 15.30 -2.72
N ALA A 155 -2.82 14.42 -2.11
CA ALA A 155 -4.22 14.72 -1.84
C ALA A 155 -4.43 15.63 -0.62
N ALA A 156 -3.54 15.59 0.37
CA ALA A 156 -3.72 16.31 1.63
C ALA A 156 -3.61 17.83 1.46
N GLY A 157 -4.20 18.57 2.40
CA GLY A 157 -4.00 20.02 2.49
C GLY A 157 -2.56 20.41 2.84
N LEU A 158 -1.86 19.52 3.55
CA LEU A 158 -0.43 19.59 3.81
C LEU A 158 0.18 18.18 3.72
N GLY A 159 0.98 17.94 2.69
CA GLY A 159 1.78 16.73 2.50
C GLY A 159 3.14 16.83 3.18
N VAL A 160 3.45 15.91 4.09
CA VAL A 160 4.71 15.88 4.85
C VAL A 160 5.50 14.61 4.57
N ALA A 161 6.72 14.75 4.08
CA ALA A 161 7.65 13.63 3.96
C ALA A 161 8.50 13.49 5.24
N MET A 162 8.69 12.25 5.70
CA MET A 162 9.60 11.94 6.80
C MET A 162 11.07 12.16 6.40
N GLY A 163 11.95 12.40 7.38
CA GLY A 163 13.39 12.56 7.12
C GLY A 163 14.05 11.30 6.53
N ASN A 164 13.51 10.12 6.81
CA ASN A 164 13.90 8.84 6.22
C ASN A 164 13.13 8.49 4.93
N ALA A 165 12.28 9.39 4.42
CA ALA A 165 11.53 9.14 3.20
C ALA A 165 12.44 9.04 1.97
N ILE A 166 11.95 8.33 0.95
CA ILE A 166 12.57 8.33 -0.38
C ILE A 166 12.67 9.75 -0.94
N GLN A 167 13.70 10.04 -1.74
CA GLN A 167 13.94 11.40 -2.23
C GLN A 167 12.76 11.93 -3.07
N ALA A 168 12.20 11.09 -3.94
CA ALA A 168 11.06 11.46 -4.77
C ALA A 168 9.85 11.95 -3.94
N LEU A 169 9.64 11.40 -2.74
CA LEU A 169 8.55 11.81 -1.86
C LEU A 169 8.86 13.15 -1.17
N LYS A 170 10.12 13.38 -0.81
CA LYS A 170 10.59 14.67 -0.26
C LYS A 170 10.47 15.80 -1.28
N ASP A 171 10.71 15.49 -2.56
CA ASP A 171 10.69 16.48 -3.64
C ASP A 171 9.28 17.00 -3.94
N ILE A 172 8.23 16.20 -3.64
CA ILE A 172 6.83 16.59 -3.85
C ILE A 172 6.11 17.06 -2.57
N ALA A 173 6.70 16.84 -1.40
CA ALA A 173 6.10 17.20 -0.13
C ALA A 173 6.17 18.72 0.13
N ASP A 174 5.15 19.28 0.76
CA ASP A 174 5.14 20.66 1.22
C ASP A 174 6.14 20.91 2.35
N TYR A 175 6.43 19.86 3.13
CA TYR A 175 7.37 19.92 4.24
C TYR A 175 8.11 18.59 4.42
N VAL A 176 9.40 18.68 4.77
CA VAL A 176 10.19 17.51 5.19
C VAL A 176 10.44 17.61 6.69
N THR A 177 9.95 16.63 7.45
CA THR A 177 10.16 16.54 8.90
C THR A 177 11.39 15.69 9.25
N LEU A 178 11.63 15.47 10.55
CA LEU A 178 12.72 14.62 11.04
C LEU A 178 12.50 13.15 10.66
N SER A 179 13.51 12.29 10.88
CA SER A 179 13.35 10.86 10.63
C SER A 179 12.39 10.21 11.63
N ASN A 180 11.91 9.02 11.31
CA ASN A 180 11.13 8.21 12.24
C ASN A 180 11.89 7.86 13.53
N ASN A 181 13.22 7.81 13.50
CA ASN A 181 14.07 7.59 14.68
C ASN A 181 14.30 8.87 15.50
N ASP A 182 13.93 10.03 14.95
CA ASP A 182 14.11 11.36 15.56
C ASP A 182 12.75 12.04 15.81
N ASP A 183 11.70 11.26 16.07
CA ASP A 183 10.35 11.75 16.38
C ASP A 183 9.73 12.67 15.30
N GLY A 184 9.98 12.41 14.01
CA GLY A 184 9.50 13.25 12.90
C GLY A 184 7.99 13.49 12.86
N VAL A 185 7.18 12.50 13.23
CA VAL A 185 5.71 12.65 13.34
C VAL A 185 5.34 13.66 14.43
N LYS A 186 5.96 13.54 15.61
CA LYS A 186 5.75 14.47 16.72
C LYS A 186 6.14 15.89 16.32
N ALA A 187 7.31 16.06 15.71
CA ALA A 187 7.79 17.38 15.27
C ALA A 187 6.81 18.05 14.28
N ALA A 188 6.22 17.27 13.36
CA ALA A 188 5.21 17.78 12.43
C ALA A 188 3.93 18.20 13.16
N ILE A 189 3.42 17.38 14.08
CA ILE A 189 2.21 17.70 14.87
C ILE A 189 2.42 18.93 15.75
N GLU A 190 3.54 19.01 16.47
CA GLU A 190 3.87 20.16 17.31
C GLU A 190 3.88 21.45 16.48
N LYS A 191 4.50 21.41 15.30
CA LYS A 191 4.63 22.57 14.41
C LYS A 191 3.31 23.03 13.79
N PHE A 192 2.53 22.10 13.23
CA PHE A 192 1.38 22.45 12.37
C PHE A 192 0.02 22.33 13.05
N VAL A 193 -0.06 21.67 14.22
CA VAL A 193 -1.33 21.46 14.93
C VAL A 193 -1.33 22.15 16.29
N LEU A 194 -0.29 21.97 17.09
CA LEU A 194 -0.27 22.46 18.48
C LEU A 194 0.31 23.88 18.63
N GLN A 195 1.15 24.31 17.69
CA GLN A 195 1.78 25.64 17.67
C GLN A 195 1.39 26.45 16.42
N ALA A 196 0.30 26.09 15.75
CA ALA A 196 -0.28 26.91 14.68
C ALA A 196 -0.82 28.20 15.30
N GLU A 197 -0.27 29.36 14.89
CA GLU A 197 -0.80 30.69 15.21
C GLU A 197 -2.11 30.97 14.47
#